data_AF-A0A9N8P1T0-F1
#
_entry.id   AF-A0A9N8P1T0-F1
#
_cell.length_a   1.000
_cell.length_b   1.000
_cell.length_c   1.000
_cell.angle_alpha   90.00
_cell.angle_beta   90.00
_cell.angle_gamma   90.00
#
_symmetry.space_group_name_H-M   'P 1'
#
loop_
_entity.id
_entity.type
_entity.pdbx_description
1 polymer ?
#
loop_
_entity_poly.entity_id
_entity_poly.type
_entity_poly.pdbx_seq_one_letter_code
_entity_poly.pdbx_strand_id
1 'polypeptide(L)'
;MKTIYQHIEDLKIEQWHYYHGIDNRFAAQKPFVDSISYTDFIRNYFTQGQKVEIFENSRINPSTLRLPEHICSVFMMGIIFHENTSLRSRIKPGTNDPGYQTFPFIWFLTALFHDNAYQMEDKQQLTEIHTLPDLIAHFDITHNLFAAKFKRCRKLMQVRGKYFLFRKKQFGVVDHGLLGGLLLYDRLVKIRRAKHRAQEGGLFWGIKLENQYRMAADAISIHNIWIQKPEIVQKYDLTEFINFEKIKLNDFPLFYLLAIVDTLEPVKEFKKRGFSEDVILKSINLSFKRKSIEFSKSDTCLIDFGVLVSRLEYFNDWIDIKTEIGHLNNSFKITFK
;
A
#
# COMPACT_ATOMS: atom_id res chain seq x y z
N MET A 1 -17.56 20.71 5.27
CA MET A 1 -16.83 19.44 5.08
C MET A 1 -15.39 19.68 5.52
N LYS A 2 -14.67 18.65 5.97
CA LYS A 2 -13.27 18.82 6.40
C LYS A 2 -12.32 18.55 5.24
N THR A 3 -11.26 19.33 5.11
CA THR A 3 -10.20 19.10 4.13
C THR A 3 -9.40 17.85 4.50
N ILE A 4 -8.63 17.28 3.55
CA ILE A 4 -7.71 16.18 3.86
C ILE A 4 -6.74 16.60 4.96
N TYR A 5 -6.20 17.82 4.88
CA TYR A 5 -5.33 18.39 5.92
C TYR A 5 -5.98 18.34 7.31
N GLN A 6 -7.22 18.82 7.44
CA GLN A 6 -7.94 18.83 8.71
C GLN A 6 -8.18 17.40 9.25
N HIS A 7 -8.50 16.44 8.37
CA HIS A 7 -8.62 15.04 8.81
C HIS A 7 -7.28 14.48 9.31
N ILE A 8 -6.15 14.83 8.69
CA ILE A 8 -4.82 14.43 9.16
C ILE A 8 -4.54 15.08 10.51
N GLU A 9 -4.79 16.38 10.66
CA GLU A 9 -4.61 17.13 11.91
C GLU A 9 -5.42 16.51 13.06
N ASP A 10 -6.67 16.13 12.80
CA ASP A 10 -7.58 15.52 13.78
C ASP A 10 -7.21 14.07 14.16
N LEU A 11 -6.37 13.37 13.39
CA LEU A 11 -5.96 12.01 13.72
C LEU A 11 -5.22 11.99 15.06
N LYS A 12 -5.74 11.21 16.00
CA LYS A 12 -5.06 10.97 17.27
C LYS A 12 -3.92 9.98 17.08
N ILE A 13 -2.86 10.12 17.88
CA ILE A 13 -1.65 9.30 17.79
C ILE A 13 -1.95 7.80 17.83
N GLU A 14 -2.86 7.37 18.70
CA GLU A 14 -3.26 5.97 18.86
C GLU A 14 -3.94 5.36 17.62
N GLN A 15 -4.44 6.18 16.69
CA GLN A 15 -5.11 5.72 15.48
C GLN A 15 -4.14 5.34 14.37
N TRP A 16 -2.94 5.93 14.34
CA TRP A 16 -1.97 5.72 13.26
C TRP A 16 -0.62 5.20 13.75
N HIS A 17 -0.29 5.33 15.04
CA HIS A 17 0.97 4.91 15.60
C HIS A 17 0.86 3.55 16.30
N TYR A 18 1.27 2.48 15.62
CA TYR A 18 1.21 1.11 16.14
C TYR A 18 1.93 0.93 17.48
N TYR A 19 3.03 1.65 17.67
CA TYR A 19 3.89 1.54 18.85
C TYR A 19 3.51 2.49 19.98
N HIS A 20 2.43 3.28 19.81
CA HIS A 20 1.96 4.22 20.82
C HIS A 20 1.64 3.52 22.15
N GLY A 21 2.11 4.08 23.26
CA GLY A 21 1.89 3.55 24.62
C GLY A 21 2.67 2.28 24.95
N ILE A 22 3.47 1.76 24.01
CA ILE A 22 4.31 0.56 24.20
C ILE A 22 5.79 0.92 24.10
N ASP A 23 6.14 1.77 23.13
CA ASP A 23 7.50 2.28 22.96
C ASP A 23 7.50 3.80 22.96
N ASN A 24 7.97 4.38 24.06
CA ASN A 24 8.03 5.84 24.28
C ASN A 24 9.27 6.49 23.64
N ARG A 25 10.14 5.73 22.96
CA ARG A 25 11.37 6.28 22.35
C ARG A 25 11.11 7.13 21.11
N PHE A 26 9.93 7.00 20.50
CA PHE A 26 9.55 7.78 19.33
C PHE A 26 8.68 8.96 19.76
N ALA A 27 9.25 10.17 19.67
CA ALA A 27 8.47 11.40 19.66
C ALA A 27 7.68 11.43 18.35
N ALA A 28 6.42 11.00 18.41
CA ALA A 28 5.63 10.79 17.21
C ALA A 28 5.32 12.13 16.53
N GLN A 29 5.99 12.34 15.40
CA GLN A 29 5.73 13.47 14.52
C GLN A 29 4.86 13.00 13.36
N LYS A 30 3.83 13.79 13.06
CA LYS A 30 2.81 13.51 12.07
C LYS A 30 3.16 14.19 10.74
N PRO A 31 3.39 13.42 9.65
CA PRO A 31 3.53 13.93 8.30
C PRO A 31 2.48 14.97 7.94
N PHE A 32 2.89 15.98 7.16
CA PHE A 32 2.06 17.11 6.69
C PHE A 32 1.62 18.13 7.75
N VAL A 33 1.71 17.80 9.04
CA VAL A 33 1.38 18.72 10.14
C VAL A 33 2.66 19.20 10.82
N ASP A 34 3.53 18.27 11.17
CA ASP A 34 4.82 18.57 11.76
C ASP A 34 5.88 18.79 10.68
N SER A 35 6.81 19.72 10.94
CA SER A 35 7.94 20.01 10.04
C SER A 35 8.98 18.88 10.09
N ILE A 36 8.73 17.82 9.34
CA ILE A 36 9.59 16.62 9.28
C ILE A 36 9.90 16.20 7.85
N SER A 37 11.03 15.53 7.68
CA SER A 37 11.34 14.79 6.46
C SER A 37 10.46 13.55 6.37
N TYR A 38 9.75 13.38 5.25
CA TYR A 38 8.94 12.18 4.99
C TYR A 38 9.78 10.90 4.97
N THR A 39 11.00 10.99 4.44
CA THR A 39 11.96 9.89 4.46
C THR A 39 12.35 9.52 5.88
N ASP A 40 12.60 10.51 6.74
CA ASP A 40 12.93 10.25 8.15
C ASP A 40 11.73 9.71 8.91
N PHE A 41 10.51 10.17 8.62
CA PHE A 41 9.29 9.57 9.15
C PHE A 41 9.21 8.07 8.83
N ILE A 42 9.35 7.71 7.55
CA ILE A 42 9.32 6.31 7.10
C ILE A 42 10.41 5.51 7.80
N ARG A 43 11.66 5.99 7.75
CA ARG A 43 12.81 5.32 8.38
C ARG A 43 12.59 5.13 9.87
N ASN A 44 12.18 6.17 10.59
CA ASN A 44 11.98 6.12 12.03
C ASN A 44 10.86 5.15 12.42
N TYR A 45 9.79 5.04 11.63
CA TYR A 45 8.73 4.08 11.87
C TYR A 45 9.25 2.63 11.78
N PHE A 46 10.06 2.32 10.75
CA PHE A 46 10.72 1.01 10.63
C PHE A 46 11.78 0.78 11.71
N THR A 47 12.56 1.80 12.07
CA THR A 47 13.58 1.73 13.14
C THR A 47 12.94 1.46 14.50
N GLN A 48 11.87 2.16 14.85
CA GLN A 48 11.11 1.93 16.08
C GLN A 48 10.58 0.50 16.12
N GLY A 49 10.10 0.00 14.98
CA GLY A 49 9.70 -1.39 14.85
C GLY A 49 10.82 -2.42 14.81
N GLN A 50 12.09 -1.98 14.92
CA GLN A 50 13.30 -2.80 14.72
C GLN A 50 13.24 -3.62 13.43
N LYS A 51 12.76 -2.98 12.36
CA LYS A 51 12.57 -3.57 11.02
C LYS A 51 13.34 -2.81 9.95
N VAL A 52 14.20 -1.85 10.33
CA VAL A 52 15.00 -1.05 9.38
C VAL A 52 15.92 -1.91 8.51
N GLU A 53 16.39 -3.04 9.02
CA GLU A 53 17.18 -4.05 8.29
C GLU A 53 16.48 -4.56 7.02
N ILE A 54 15.17 -4.35 6.87
CA ILE A 54 14.43 -4.69 5.66
C ILE A 54 14.98 -3.95 4.45
N PHE A 55 15.39 -2.69 4.59
CA PHE A 55 15.85 -1.87 3.49
C PHE A 55 17.21 -2.37 2.98
N GLU A 56 18.15 -2.54 3.91
CA GLU A 56 19.51 -3.04 3.65
C GLU A 56 19.47 -4.41 2.99
N ASN A 57 18.74 -5.36 3.59
CA ASN A 57 18.66 -6.72 3.08
C ASN A 57 17.85 -6.84 1.78
N SER A 58 17.04 -5.85 1.43
CA SER A 58 16.29 -5.78 0.17
C SER A 58 17.06 -5.03 -0.92
N ARG A 59 18.26 -4.51 -0.63
CA ARG A 59 19.02 -3.60 -1.50
C ARG A 59 18.22 -2.35 -1.88
N ILE A 60 17.32 -1.91 -1.00
CA ILE A 60 16.56 -0.67 -1.12
C ILE A 60 17.27 0.38 -0.29
N ASN A 61 17.66 1.50 -0.90
CA ASN A 61 18.30 2.57 -0.16
C ASN A 61 17.24 3.53 0.41
N PRO A 62 17.06 3.58 1.75
CA PRO A 62 16.02 4.39 2.38
C PRO A 62 16.27 5.89 2.22
N SER A 63 17.48 6.33 1.86
CA SER A 63 17.77 7.76 1.60
C SER A 63 17.33 8.21 0.20
N THR A 64 16.92 7.28 -0.66
CA THR A 64 16.57 7.56 -2.06
C THR A 64 15.14 7.17 -2.40
N LEU A 65 14.30 6.89 -1.39
CA LEU A 65 12.91 6.48 -1.58
C LEU A 65 12.20 7.37 -2.60
N ARG A 66 11.48 6.73 -3.52
CA ARG A 66 10.70 7.42 -4.54
C ARG A 66 9.43 7.99 -3.90
N LEU A 67 9.19 9.29 -4.11
CA LEU A 67 7.97 9.99 -3.67
C LEU A 67 7.61 9.71 -2.19
N PRO A 68 8.49 9.98 -1.22
CA PRO A 68 8.21 9.69 0.20
C PRO A 68 6.96 10.44 0.72
N GLU A 69 6.65 11.61 0.17
CA GLU A 69 5.40 12.35 0.43
C GLU A 69 4.16 11.57 -0.04
N HIS A 70 4.22 10.90 -1.18
CA HIS A 70 3.10 10.08 -1.68
C HIS A 70 2.87 8.91 -0.74
N ILE A 71 3.95 8.21 -0.35
CA ILE A 71 3.93 7.11 0.59
C ILE A 71 3.29 7.53 1.93
N CYS A 72 3.69 8.68 2.47
CA CYS A 72 3.11 9.24 3.69
C CYS A 72 1.63 9.63 3.51
N SER A 73 1.25 10.15 2.35
CA SER A 73 -0.14 10.52 2.05
C SER A 73 -1.04 9.29 1.96
N VAL A 74 -0.61 8.23 1.25
CA VAL A 74 -1.29 6.93 1.22
C VAL A 74 -1.46 6.40 2.64
N PHE A 75 -0.41 6.46 3.46
CA PHE A 75 -0.48 6.02 4.84
C PHE A 75 -1.57 6.77 5.62
N MET A 76 -1.55 8.11 5.62
CA MET A 76 -2.52 8.91 6.37
C MET A 76 -3.95 8.76 5.85
N MET A 77 -4.15 8.84 4.53
CA MET A 77 -5.48 8.68 3.93
C MET A 77 -6.07 7.30 4.23
N GLY A 78 -5.26 6.24 4.22
CA GLY A 78 -5.75 4.90 4.56
C GLY A 78 -6.19 4.76 6.01
N ILE A 79 -5.51 5.40 6.96
CA ILE A 79 -5.97 5.48 8.36
C ILE A 79 -7.32 6.22 8.42
N ILE A 80 -7.42 7.38 7.78
CA ILE A 80 -8.66 8.18 7.76
C ILE A 80 -9.82 7.37 7.17
N PHE A 81 -9.60 6.67 6.05
CA PHE A 81 -10.63 5.88 5.38
C PHE A 81 -11.05 4.67 6.21
N HIS A 82 -10.09 4.01 6.86
CA HIS A 82 -10.38 2.92 7.78
C HIS A 82 -11.25 3.39 8.93
N GLU A 83 -10.82 4.42 9.67
CA GLU A 83 -11.48 4.88 10.89
C GLU A 83 -12.90 5.40 10.66
N ASN A 84 -13.16 6.00 9.49
CA ASN A 84 -14.42 6.67 9.19
C ASN A 84 -15.40 5.84 8.36
N THR A 85 -15.10 4.58 8.05
CA THR A 85 -15.96 3.74 7.22
C THR A 85 -16.09 2.29 7.70
N SER A 86 -16.89 1.49 6.99
CA SER A 86 -17.06 0.06 7.28
C SER A 86 -15.79 -0.76 7.05
N LEU A 87 -14.75 -0.20 6.42
CA LEU A 87 -13.45 -0.84 6.26
C LEU A 87 -12.87 -1.30 7.62
N ARG A 88 -13.07 -0.51 8.69
CA ARG A 88 -12.69 -0.87 10.07
C ARG A 88 -13.23 -2.22 10.53
N SER A 89 -14.48 -2.52 10.17
CA SER A 89 -15.11 -3.78 10.54
C SER A 89 -14.71 -4.96 9.66
N ARG A 90 -14.10 -4.69 8.48
CA ARG A 90 -13.75 -5.71 7.47
C ARG A 90 -12.27 -6.09 7.52
N ILE A 91 -11.40 -5.15 7.88
CA ILE A 91 -9.96 -5.41 8.04
C ILE A 91 -9.71 -5.86 9.47
N LYS A 92 -9.60 -7.18 9.68
CA LYS A 92 -9.38 -7.80 11.00
C LYS A 92 -8.03 -8.54 11.05
N PRO A 93 -6.91 -7.86 11.35
CA PRO A 93 -5.56 -8.47 11.37
C PRO A 93 -5.23 -9.28 12.64
N GLY A 94 -6.20 -9.49 13.53
CA GLY A 94 -6.01 -10.15 14.83
C GLY A 94 -5.49 -9.19 15.90
N THR A 95 -5.02 -9.70 17.04
CA THR A 95 -4.44 -8.91 18.13
C THR A 95 -3.05 -9.43 18.49
N ASN A 96 -2.15 -8.51 18.85
CA ASN A 96 -0.81 -8.80 19.35
C ASN A 96 -0.69 -8.32 20.79
N ASP A 97 -0.06 -9.11 21.66
CA ASP A 97 0.15 -8.75 23.07
C ASP A 97 1.21 -7.66 23.18
N PRO A 98 1.09 -6.68 24.11
CA PRO A 98 0.09 -6.61 25.18
C PRO A 98 -1.23 -5.90 24.81
N GLY A 99 -1.51 -5.66 23.52
CA GLY A 99 -2.72 -4.97 23.07
C GLY A 99 -2.51 -4.03 21.89
N TYR A 100 -1.55 -4.33 21.01
CA TYR A 100 -1.22 -3.44 19.89
C TYR A 100 -2.43 -3.23 18.94
N GLN A 101 -2.54 -2.03 18.38
CA GLN A 101 -3.48 -1.70 17.30
C GLN A 101 -3.01 -2.29 15.98
N THR A 102 -3.40 -3.52 15.69
CA THR A 102 -2.86 -4.30 14.56
C THR A 102 -3.20 -3.78 13.17
N PHE A 103 -4.20 -2.91 12.99
CA PHE A 103 -4.45 -2.28 11.68
C PHE A 103 -3.34 -1.28 11.28
N PRO A 104 -3.00 -0.27 12.09
CA PRO A 104 -1.82 0.59 11.84
C PRO A 104 -0.57 -0.19 11.45
N PHE A 105 -0.34 -1.35 12.08
CA PHE A 105 0.77 -2.24 11.73
C PHE A 105 0.76 -2.71 10.29
N ILE A 106 -0.30 -3.43 9.90
CA ILE A 106 -0.39 -3.99 8.56
C ILE A 106 -0.49 -2.88 7.51
N TRP A 107 -1.10 -1.75 7.87
CA TRP A 107 -1.25 -0.63 6.97
C TRP A 107 0.07 0.11 6.77
N PHE A 108 0.89 0.33 7.79
CA PHE A 108 2.21 0.94 7.58
C PHE A 108 3.09 0.01 6.74
N LEU A 109 3.06 -1.31 6.98
CA LEU A 109 3.82 -2.25 6.16
C LEU A 109 3.38 -2.22 4.69
N THR A 110 2.07 -2.04 4.47
CA THR A 110 1.49 -1.94 3.13
C THR A 110 1.85 -0.60 2.48
N ALA A 111 1.40 0.51 3.07
CA ALA A 111 1.57 1.85 2.52
C ALA A 111 3.03 2.30 2.48
N LEU A 112 3.80 2.10 3.56
CA LEU A 112 5.19 2.58 3.65
C LEU A 112 6.19 1.73 2.87
N PHE A 113 5.74 0.64 2.21
CA PHE A 113 6.60 -0.25 1.44
C PHE A 113 6.15 -0.52 0.01
N HIS A 114 4.87 -0.32 -0.35
CA HIS A 114 4.34 -0.76 -1.65
C HIS A 114 5.12 -0.25 -2.88
N ASP A 115 5.65 0.96 -2.83
CA ASP A 115 6.40 1.59 -3.95
C ASP A 115 7.94 1.55 -3.76
N ASN A 116 8.45 0.95 -2.67
CA ASN A 116 9.88 1.03 -2.33
C ASN A 116 10.78 0.21 -3.25
N ALA A 117 10.25 -0.84 -3.90
CA ALA A 117 10.98 -1.63 -4.87
C ALA A 117 10.99 -0.98 -6.28
N TYR A 118 10.35 0.18 -6.46
CA TYR A 118 10.23 0.83 -7.77
C TYR A 118 11.58 1.15 -8.41
N GLN A 119 12.59 1.50 -7.60
CA GLN A 119 13.95 1.78 -8.10
C GLN A 119 14.58 0.61 -8.86
N MET A 120 14.12 -0.62 -8.60
CA MET A 120 14.57 -1.84 -9.27
C MET A 120 13.73 -2.17 -10.50
N GLU A 121 12.62 -1.48 -10.71
CA GLU A 121 11.82 -1.57 -11.95
C GLU A 121 12.40 -0.65 -13.02
N ASP A 122 13.64 -0.91 -13.40
CA ASP A 122 14.33 -0.25 -14.50
C ASP A 122 14.91 -1.32 -15.44
N LYS A 123 14.96 -1.04 -16.75
CA LYS A 123 15.43 -2.00 -17.75
C LYS A 123 16.91 -2.37 -17.60
N GLN A 124 17.68 -1.53 -16.92
CA GLN A 124 19.10 -1.74 -16.63
C GLN A 124 19.31 -2.49 -15.31
N GLN A 125 18.26 -2.64 -14.50
CA GLN A 125 18.30 -3.37 -13.24
C GLN A 125 17.84 -4.82 -13.44
N LEU A 126 18.45 -5.76 -12.69
CA LEU A 126 18.05 -7.18 -12.68
C LEU A 126 18.00 -7.80 -14.09
N THR A 127 18.97 -7.44 -14.94
CA THR A 127 19.04 -7.88 -16.35
C THR A 127 19.22 -9.39 -16.49
N GLU A 128 19.96 -9.99 -15.55
CA GLU A 128 20.29 -11.41 -15.43
C GLU A 128 19.12 -12.26 -14.92
N ILE A 129 18.05 -11.64 -14.43
CA ILE A 129 16.88 -12.32 -13.89
C ILE A 129 15.88 -12.60 -15.00
N HIS A 130 15.72 -13.86 -15.38
CA HIS A 130 14.81 -14.27 -16.47
C HIS A 130 13.57 -15.01 -15.96
N THR A 131 13.69 -15.68 -14.83
CA THR A 131 12.66 -16.52 -14.22
C THR A 131 12.45 -16.16 -12.74
N LEU A 132 11.32 -16.60 -12.19
CA LEU A 132 11.05 -16.42 -10.76
C LEU A 132 12.08 -17.17 -9.88
N PRO A 133 12.52 -18.41 -10.21
CA PRO A 133 13.64 -19.04 -9.52
C PRO A 133 14.93 -18.20 -9.52
N ASP A 134 15.28 -17.55 -10.63
CA ASP A 134 16.47 -16.68 -10.68
C ASP A 134 16.33 -15.53 -9.68
N LEU A 135 15.15 -14.90 -9.61
CA LEU A 135 14.86 -13.84 -8.67
C LEU A 135 14.99 -14.31 -7.22
N ILE A 136 14.41 -15.48 -6.93
CA ILE A 136 14.48 -16.11 -5.60
C ILE A 136 15.92 -16.37 -5.19
N ALA A 137 16.74 -16.91 -6.09
CA ALA A 137 18.15 -17.17 -5.83
C ALA A 137 18.95 -15.87 -5.65
N HIS A 138 18.76 -14.88 -6.52
CA HIS A 138 19.47 -13.60 -6.50
C HIS A 138 19.29 -12.84 -5.18
N PHE A 139 18.09 -12.89 -4.61
CA PHE A 139 17.76 -12.23 -3.35
C PHE A 139 17.83 -13.16 -2.12
N ASP A 140 18.31 -14.40 -2.25
CA ASP A 140 18.30 -15.39 -1.17
C ASP A 140 16.92 -15.46 -0.48
N ILE A 141 15.85 -15.65 -1.25
CA ILE A 141 14.50 -15.74 -0.70
C ILE A 141 14.28 -17.18 -0.20
N THR A 142 14.13 -17.34 1.11
CA THR A 142 13.89 -18.65 1.75
C THR A 142 12.45 -18.79 2.24
N HIS A 143 11.73 -17.69 2.38
CA HIS A 143 10.31 -17.63 2.70
C HIS A 143 9.52 -17.07 1.51
N ASN A 144 9.30 -17.94 0.52
CA ASN A 144 8.62 -17.55 -0.72
C ASN A 144 7.12 -17.27 -0.49
N LEU A 145 6.72 -16.00 -0.63
CA LEU A 145 5.33 -15.55 -0.55
C LEU A 145 4.41 -16.29 -1.52
N PHE A 146 4.91 -16.61 -2.73
CA PHE A 146 4.08 -17.18 -3.80
C PHE A 146 3.85 -18.68 -3.63
N ALA A 147 4.64 -19.36 -2.80
CA ALA A 147 4.46 -20.77 -2.49
C ALA A 147 3.27 -21.03 -1.54
N ALA A 148 2.85 -20.03 -0.77
CA ALA A 148 1.76 -20.18 0.18
C ALA A 148 0.39 -20.11 -0.50
N LYS A 149 -0.50 -21.05 -0.17
CA LYS A 149 -1.91 -20.99 -0.61
C LYS A 149 -2.64 -19.87 0.13
N PHE A 150 -2.94 -18.77 -0.55
CA PHE A 150 -3.80 -17.71 -0.06
C PHE A 150 -5.19 -17.80 -0.71
N LYS A 151 -6.25 -17.80 0.11
CA LYS A 151 -7.61 -18.06 -0.37
C LYS A 151 -8.30 -16.83 -1.00
N ARG A 152 -7.87 -15.63 -0.64
CA ARG A 152 -8.45 -14.34 -1.06
C ARG A 152 -7.87 -13.92 -2.41
N CYS A 153 -8.68 -13.25 -3.25
CA CYS A 153 -8.28 -12.80 -4.59
C CYS A 153 -7.58 -13.91 -5.41
N ARG A 154 -8.14 -15.12 -5.40
CA ARG A 154 -7.47 -16.35 -5.89
C ARG A 154 -6.89 -16.20 -7.30
N LYS A 155 -7.66 -15.61 -8.24
CA LYS A 155 -7.21 -15.39 -9.62
C LYS A 155 -5.93 -14.53 -9.68
N LEU A 156 -5.91 -13.40 -8.97
CA LEU A 156 -4.72 -12.54 -8.87
C LEU A 156 -3.54 -13.25 -8.18
N MET A 157 -3.80 -14.03 -7.14
CA MET A 157 -2.75 -14.77 -6.43
C MET A 157 -2.10 -15.85 -7.32
N GLN A 158 -2.90 -16.52 -8.15
CA GLN A 158 -2.46 -17.57 -9.06
C GLN A 158 -1.67 -17.02 -10.26
N VAL A 159 -2.04 -15.84 -10.77
CA VAL A 159 -1.39 -15.27 -11.95
C VAL A 159 0.00 -14.68 -11.66
N ARG A 160 0.38 -14.43 -10.40
CA ARG A 160 1.64 -13.74 -10.02
C ARG A 160 2.88 -14.22 -10.75
N GLY A 161 3.10 -15.55 -10.80
CA GLY A 161 4.27 -16.12 -11.47
C GLY A 161 4.24 -15.93 -13.00
N LYS A 162 3.07 -16.05 -13.62
CA LYS A 162 2.90 -15.81 -15.06
C LYS A 162 3.01 -14.33 -15.40
N TYR A 163 2.45 -13.47 -14.54
CA TYR A 163 2.53 -12.01 -14.67
C TYR A 163 3.98 -11.51 -14.55
N PHE A 164 4.77 -12.07 -13.63
CA PHE A 164 6.22 -11.85 -13.58
C PHE A 164 6.88 -12.12 -14.94
N LEU A 165 6.63 -13.30 -15.52
CA LEU A 165 7.22 -13.68 -16.82
C LEU A 165 6.73 -12.77 -17.95
N PHE A 166 5.46 -12.38 -17.94
CA PHE A 166 4.90 -11.40 -18.87
C PHE A 166 5.65 -10.06 -18.77
N ARG A 167 5.79 -9.50 -17.56
CA ARG A 167 6.48 -8.22 -17.33
C ARG A 167 7.94 -8.29 -17.82
N LYS A 168 8.65 -9.37 -17.49
CA LYS A 168 10.04 -9.56 -17.94
C LYS A 168 10.15 -9.67 -19.46
N LYS A 169 9.31 -10.49 -20.10
CA LYS A 169 9.38 -10.71 -21.56
C LYS A 169 8.90 -9.51 -22.39
N GLN A 170 7.88 -8.79 -21.93
CA GLN A 170 7.28 -7.70 -22.69
C GLN A 170 7.96 -6.35 -22.43
N PHE A 171 8.40 -6.10 -21.19
CA PHE A 171 8.92 -4.79 -20.78
C PHE A 171 10.38 -4.82 -20.34
N GLY A 172 10.97 -6.00 -20.14
CA GLY A 172 12.36 -6.15 -19.69
C GLY A 172 12.56 -5.94 -18.18
N VAL A 173 11.49 -5.69 -17.43
CA VAL A 173 11.55 -5.28 -16.01
C VAL A 173 10.94 -6.32 -15.08
N VAL A 174 11.33 -6.25 -13.81
CA VAL A 174 10.65 -6.93 -12.71
C VAL A 174 9.66 -5.95 -12.08
N ASP A 175 8.38 -6.33 -12.02
CA ASP A 175 7.35 -5.50 -11.40
C ASP A 175 7.62 -5.25 -9.91
N HIS A 176 7.64 -3.98 -9.52
CA HIS A 176 7.98 -3.56 -8.16
C HIS A 176 6.96 -4.01 -7.12
N GLY A 177 5.69 -4.22 -7.49
CA GLY A 177 4.69 -4.76 -6.57
C GLY A 177 4.98 -6.22 -6.25
N LEU A 178 5.23 -7.03 -7.28
CA LEU A 178 5.62 -8.44 -7.10
C LEU A 178 6.92 -8.57 -6.30
N LEU A 179 7.95 -7.80 -6.66
CA LEU A 179 9.24 -7.81 -5.97
C LEU A 179 9.14 -7.29 -4.54
N GLY A 180 8.45 -6.17 -4.35
CA GLY A 180 8.23 -5.55 -3.05
C GLY A 180 7.50 -6.48 -2.10
N GLY A 181 6.44 -7.16 -2.55
CA GLY A 181 5.74 -8.17 -1.74
C GLY A 181 6.64 -9.35 -1.34
N LEU A 182 7.42 -9.90 -2.29
CA LEU A 182 8.35 -11.00 -2.03
C LEU A 182 9.43 -10.62 -1.00
N LEU A 183 10.10 -9.48 -1.21
CA LEU A 183 11.15 -8.99 -0.32
C LEU A 183 10.57 -8.63 1.06
N LEU A 184 9.44 -7.93 1.12
CA LEU A 184 8.80 -7.57 2.39
C LEU A 184 8.53 -8.82 3.24
N TYR A 185 7.90 -9.83 2.66
CA TYR A 185 7.54 -11.04 3.39
C TYR A 185 8.77 -11.79 3.88
N ASP A 186 9.72 -12.06 2.98
CA ASP A 186 10.89 -12.85 3.31
C ASP A 186 11.73 -12.20 4.43
N ARG A 187 12.06 -10.91 4.26
CA ARG A 187 12.90 -10.18 5.19
C ARG A 187 12.25 -10.06 6.57
N LEU A 188 10.95 -9.75 6.63
CA LEU A 188 10.26 -9.65 7.93
C LEU A 188 10.16 -10.98 8.66
N VAL A 189 9.98 -12.09 7.94
CA VAL A 189 9.99 -13.43 8.56
C VAL A 189 11.38 -13.76 9.09
N LYS A 190 12.45 -13.48 8.33
CA LYS A 190 13.84 -13.65 8.77
C LYS A 190 14.13 -12.83 10.03
N ILE A 191 13.82 -11.52 10.01
CA ILE A 191 13.98 -10.61 11.15
C ILE A 191 13.22 -11.14 12.37
N ARG A 192 11.92 -11.43 12.24
CA ARG A 192 11.11 -11.93 13.36
C ARG A 192 11.67 -13.20 13.96
N ARG A 193 12.07 -14.17 13.13
CA ARG A 193 12.64 -15.44 13.60
C ARG A 193 13.97 -15.25 14.31
N ALA A 194 14.83 -14.35 13.81
CA ALA A 194 16.08 -13.99 14.47
C ALA A 194 15.82 -13.34 15.84
N LYS A 195 14.99 -12.29 15.88
CA LYS A 195 14.61 -11.57 17.11
C LYS A 195 13.97 -12.47 18.16
N HIS A 196 13.07 -13.36 17.73
CA HIS A 196 12.44 -14.35 18.61
C HIS A 196 13.46 -15.36 19.18
N ARG A 197 14.41 -15.86 18.37
CA ARG A 197 15.46 -16.78 18.86
C ARG A 197 16.42 -16.10 19.83
N ALA A 198 16.77 -14.84 19.56
CA ALA A 198 17.59 -14.02 20.44
C ALA A 198 16.87 -13.57 21.72
N GLN A 199 15.57 -13.89 21.86
CA GLN A 199 14.73 -13.46 22.97
C GLN A 199 14.79 -11.95 23.21
N GLU A 200 14.90 -11.15 22.14
CA GLU A 200 14.96 -9.70 22.25
C GLU A 200 13.66 -9.16 22.84
N GLY A 201 13.79 -8.46 23.97
CA GLY A 201 12.67 -7.83 24.68
C GLY A 201 12.24 -6.49 24.08
N GLY A 202 11.12 -5.96 24.59
CA GLY A 202 10.65 -4.61 24.31
C GLY A 202 9.67 -4.46 23.13
N LEU A 203 9.56 -5.46 22.25
CA LEU A 203 8.56 -5.51 21.18
C LEU A 203 7.95 -6.91 21.04
N PHE A 204 6.78 -6.99 20.43
CA PHE A 204 6.17 -8.27 20.08
C PHE A 204 6.90 -8.90 18.88
N TRP A 205 7.34 -10.16 19.03
CA TRP A 205 7.98 -10.98 17.99
C TRP A 205 7.30 -12.34 17.78
N GLY A 206 6.06 -12.47 18.24
CA GLY A 206 5.30 -13.72 18.19
C GLY A 206 4.92 -14.17 16.78
N ILE A 207 4.58 -15.45 16.65
CA ILE A 207 4.29 -16.11 15.35
C ILE A 207 3.14 -15.46 14.56
N LYS A 208 2.20 -14.81 15.25
CA LYS A 208 1.07 -14.08 14.63
C LYS A 208 1.53 -13.03 13.60
N LEU A 209 2.72 -12.47 13.79
CA LEU A 209 3.32 -11.50 12.86
C LEU A 209 3.52 -12.08 11.46
N GLU A 210 3.86 -13.37 11.32
CA GLU A 210 4.06 -13.96 9.99
C GLU A 210 2.78 -13.91 9.14
N ASN A 211 1.60 -14.02 9.76
CA ASN A 211 0.33 -13.84 9.04
C ASN A 211 0.06 -12.36 8.70
N GLN A 212 0.42 -11.43 9.57
CA GLN A 212 0.27 -9.99 9.33
C GLN A 212 1.22 -9.48 8.24
N TYR A 213 2.47 -9.95 8.23
CA TYR A 213 3.43 -9.72 7.15
C TYR A 213 2.91 -10.24 5.83
N ARG A 214 2.38 -11.47 5.83
CA ARG A 214 1.79 -12.06 4.64
C ARG A 214 0.62 -11.22 4.12
N MET A 215 -0.28 -10.77 5.00
CA MET A 215 -1.40 -9.92 4.60
C MET A 215 -0.94 -8.64 3.89
N ALA A 216 0.05 -7.93 4.43
CA ALA A 216 0.59 -6.73 3.78
C ALA A 216 1.29 -7.07 2.46
N ALA A 217 2.17 -8.07 2.48
CA ALA A 217 2.94 -8.50 1.32
C ALA A 217 2.07 -9.00 0.16
N ASP A 218 1.02 -9.77 0.45
CA ASP A 218 0.06 -10.24 -0.54
C ASP A 218 -0.69 -9.06 -1.17
N ALA A 219 -1.12 -8.07 -0.38
CA ALA A 219 -1.79 -6.87 -0.88
C ALA A 219 -0.88 -6.08 -1.84
N ILE A 220 0.40 -5.88 -1.48
CA ILE A 220 1.40 -5.25 -2.35
C ILE A 220 1.63 -6.09 -3.61
N SER A 221 1.80 -7.41 -3.48
CA SER A 221 2.17 -8.27 -4.62
C SER A 221 1.15 -8.26 -5.75
N ILE A 222 -0.13 -8.01 -5.45
CA ILE A 222 -1.19 -7.97 -6.45
C ILE A 222 -1.58 -6.55 -6.88
N HIS A 223 -1.05 -5.51 -6.23
CA HIS A 223 -1.49 -4.13 -6.48
C HIS A 223 -1.12 -3.55 -7.85
N ASN A 224 -0.15 -4.16 -8.53
CA ASN A 224 0.26 -3.76 -9.89
C ASN A 224 -0.09 -4.81 -10.94
N ILE A 225 -0.94 -5.77 -10.60
CA ILE A 225 -1.43 -6.76 -11.54
C ILE A 225 -2.66 -6.18 -12.24
N TRP A 226 -2.44 -5.67 -13.45
CA TRP A 226 -3.47 -5.11 -14.29
C TRP A 226 -4.00 -6.18 -15.26
N ILE A 227 -5.33 -6.23 -15.40
CA ILE A 227 -5.98 -7.13 -16.35
C ILE A 227 -5.50 -6.79 -17.76
N GLN A 228 -5.14 -7.83 -18.52
CA GLN A 228 -4.57 -7.68 -19.85
C GLN A 228 -5.61 -7.94 -20.95
N LYS A 229 -5.37 -7.36 -22.13
CA LYS A 229 -6.19 -7.59 -23.32
C LYS A 229 -6.12 -9.06 -23.78
N PRO A 230 -7.15 -9.59 -24.46
CA PRO A 230 -7.22 -11.00 -24.86
C PRO A 230 -5.98 -11.51 -25.60
N GLU A 231 -5.35 -10.70 -26.44
CA GLU A 231 -4.17 -11.08 -27.23
C GLU A 231 -2.96 -11.33 -26.32
N ILE A 232 -2.79 -10.49 -25.29
CA ILE A 232 -1.73 -10.65 -24.28
C ILE A 232 -2.03 -11.84 -23.38
N VAL A 233 -3.30 -12.03 -23.01
CA VAL A 233 -3.75 -13.18 -22.22
C VAL A 233 -3.39 -14.49 -22.92
N GLN A 234 -3.68 -14.60 -24.22
CA GLN A 234 -3.34 -15.78 -25.01
C GLN A 234 -1.82 -15.96 -25.16
N LYS A 235 -1.09 -14.89 -25.49
CA LYS A 235 0.36 -14.95 -25.73
C LYS A 235 1.16 -15.39 -24.50
N TYR A 236 0.71 -15.03 -23.29
CA TYR A 236 1.44 -15.26 -22.04
C TYR A 236 0.72 -16.23 -21.07
N ASP A 237 -0.31 -16.95 -21.53
CA ASP A 237 -1.10 -17.91 -20.74
C ASP A 237 -1.71 -17.30 -19.46
N LEU A 238 -2.15 -16.04 -19.50
CA LEU A 238 -2.73 -15.33 -18.35
C LEU A 238 -4.22 -15.68 -18.16
N THR A 239 -4.57 -16.96 -18.26
CA THR A 239 -5.96 -17.47 -18.29
C THR A 239 -6.78 -17.08 -17.06
N GLU A 240 -6.13 -16.75 -15.95
CA GLU A 240 -6.77 -16.24 -14.73
C GLU A 240 -7.53 -14.92 -14.96
N PHE A 241 -7.19 -14.17 -16.01
CA PHE A 241 -7.90 -12.95 -16.42
C PHE A 241 -9.16 -13.22 -17.26
N ILE A 242 -9.37 -14.45 -17.74
CA ILE A 242 -10.59 -14.80 -18.47
C ILE A 242 -11.78 -14.74 -17.50
N ASN A 243 -12.83 -14.01 -17.88
CA ASN A 243 -14.02 -13.75 -17.07
C ASN A 243 -13.64 -13.26 -15.66
N PHE A 244 -12.67 -12.34 -15.58
CA PHE A 244 -12.26 -11.78 -14.30
C PHE A 244 -13.42 -10.97 -13.69
N GLU A 245 -13.79 -11.30 -12.46
CA GLU A 245 -14.74 -10.50 -11.68
C GLU A 245 -13.97 -9.44 -10.91
N LYS A 246 -14.48 -8.21 -10.90
CA LYS A 246 -13.92 -7.13 -10.10
C LYS A 246 -13.78 -7.55 -8.64
N ILE A 247 -12.68 -7.14 -8.02
CA ILE A 247 -12.40 -7.50 -6.63
C ILE A 247 -13.38 -6.77 -5.70
N LYS A 248 -14.16 -7.53 -4.94
CA LYS A 248 -15.14 -7.01 -3.98
C LYS A 248 -14.46 -6.70 -2.65
N LEU A 249 -15.08 -5.84 -1.85
CA LEU A 249 -14.52 -5.47 -0.54
C LEU A 249 -14.24 -6.71 0.33
N ASN A 250 -15.13 -7.70 0.33
CA ASN A 250 -14.98 -8.89 1.16
C ASN A 250 -13.95 -9.90 0.63
N ASP A 251 -13.51 -9.79 -0.62
CA ASP A 251 -12.52 -10.70 -1.19
C ASP A 251 -11.17 -10.47 -0.53
N PHE A 252 -10.71 -9.21 -0.48
CA PHE A 252 -9.50 -8.82 0.23
C PHE A 252 -9.56 -7.35 0.69
N PRO A 253 -10.12 -7.08 1.89
CA PRO A 253 -10.35 -5.72 2.37
C PRO A 253 -9.12 -4.80 2.41
N LEU A 254 -7.94 -5.34 2.75
CA LEU A 254 -6.70 -4.55 2.82
C LEU A 254 -6.22 -4.11 1.43
N PHE A 255 -6.23 -5.03 0.47
CA PHE A 255 -5.93 -4.72 -0.93
C PHE A 255 -6.96 -3.74 -1.52
N TYR A 256 -8.24 -3.94 -1.22
CA TYR A 256 -9.31 -3.04 -1.67
C TYR A 256 -9.11 -1.61 -1.16
N LEU A 257 -8.69 -1.44 0.11
CA LEU A 257 -8.29 -0.15 0.65
C LEU A 257 -7.06 0.43 -0.07
N LEU A 258 -6.00 -0.38 -0.26
CA LEU A 258 -4.80 0.05 -0.98
C LEU A 258 -5.11 0.54 -2.39
N ALA A 259 -5.89 -0.21 -3.16
CA ALA A 259 -6.27 0.14 -4.52
C ALA A 259 -7.02 1.48 -4.57
N ILE A 260 -7.96 1.72 -3.66
CA ILE A 260 -8.70 2.99 -3.59
C ILE A 260 -7.77 4.14 -3.21
N VAL A 261 -7.00 3.98 -2.15
CA VAL A 261 -6.18 5.07 -1.59
C VAL A 261 -5.08 5.45 -2.57
N ASP A 262 -4.28 4.49 -3.06
CA ASP A 262 -3.20 4.78 -4.00
C ASP A 262 -3.71 5.39 -5.32
N THR A 263 -4.89 4.96 -5.77
CA THR A 263 -5.52 5.51 -6.96
C THR A 263 -6.05 6.92 -6.71
N LEU A 264 -6.58 7.27 -5.54
CA LEU A 264 -7.17 8.60 -5.31
C LEU A 264 -6.28 9.55 -4.49
N GLU A 265 -5.03 9.17 -4.25
CA GLU A 265 -4.05 9.97 -3.52
C GLU A 265 -3.69 11.24 -4.33
N PRO A 266 -4.01 12.45 -3.84
CA PRO A 266 -3.87 13.66 -4.64
C PRO A 266 -2.46 14.25 -4.68
N VAL A 267 -1.61 14.04 -3.66
CA VAL A 267 -0.26 14.61 -3.58
C VAL A 267 0.58 14.16 -4.76
N LYS A 268 0.63 12.85 -5.07
CA LYS A 268 1.34 12.31 -6.24
C LYS A 268 0.91 12.93 -7.56
N GLU A 269 -0.37 13.25 -7.69
CA GLU A 269 -0.96 13.72 -8.95
C GLU A 269 -0.77 15.21 -9.17
N PHE A 270 -0.99 16.01 -8.13
CA PHE A 270 -0.92 17.46 -8.25
C PHE A 270 0.47 18.02 -7.98
N LYS A 271 1.35 17.31 -7.26
CA LYS A 271 2.74 17.73 -7.11
C LYS A 271 3.49 17.74 -8.44
N LYS A 272 3.22 16.75 -9.30
CA LYS A 272 3.73 16.71 -10.69
C LYS A 272 3.24 17.89 -11.54
N ARG A 273 2.18 18.57 -11.10
CA ARG A 273 1.58 19.75 -11.74
C ARG A 273 2.01 21.07 -11.07
N GLY A 274 2.97 21.03 -10.16
CA GLY A 274 3.57 22.21 -9.53
C GLY A 274 2.88 22.72 -8.26
N PHE A 275 1.91 21.98 -7.71
CA PHE A 275 1.27 22.36 -6.45
C PHE A 275 2.05 21.83 -5.23
N SER A 276 2.11 22.61 -4.16
CA SER A 276 2.67 22.16 -2.88
C SER A 276 1.70 21.24 -2.15
N GLU A 277 2.22 20.37 -1.28
CA GLU A 277 1.43 19.44 -0.47
C GLU A 277 0.36 20.17 0.36
N ASP A 278 0.71 21.32 0.94
CA ASP A 278 -0.21 22.16 1.72
C ASP A 278 -1.43 22.61 0.91
N VAL A 279 -1.18 23.13 -0.31
CA VAL A 279 -2.25 23.56 -1.22
C VAL A 279 -3.13 22.38 -1.60
N ILE A 280 -2.54 21.23 -1.92
CA ILE A 280 -3.27 20.04 -2.35
C ILE A 280 -4.18 19.53 -1.23
N LEU A 281 -3.65 19.35 -0.02
CA LEU A 281 -4.38 18.77 1.10
C LEU A 281 -5.48 19.71 1.65
N LYS A 282 -5.34 21.02 1.47
CA LYS A 282 -6.37 22.03 1.81
C LYS A 282 -7.39 22.26 0.69
N SER A 283 -7.10 21.85 -0.54
CA SER A 283 -7.99 22.02 -1.71
C SER A 283 -9.09 20.96 -1.81
N ILE A 284 -8.94 19.82 -1.14
CA ILE A 284 -9.83 18.67 -1.27
C ILE A 284 -10.50 18.39 0.06
N ASN A 285 -11.83 18.34 0.03
CA ASN A 285 -12.68 17.94 1.14
C ASN A 285 -12.97 16.44 1.09
N LEU A 286 -13.07 15.83 2.28
CA LEU A 286 -13.56 14.47 2.45
C LEU A 286 -14.76 14.45 3.40
N SER A 287 -15.77 13.68 3.02
CA SER A 287 -16.86 13.31 3.92
C SER A 287 -17.13 11.81 3.86
N PHE A 288 -17.60 11.27 4.98
CA PHE A 288 -17.68 9.83 5.19
C PHE A 288 -19.10 9.40 5.56
N LYS A 289 -19.50 8.26 5.01
CA LYS A 289 -20.59 7.44 5.54
C LYS A 289 -20.07 6.02 5.68
N ARG A 290 -20.80 5.17 6.41
CA ARG A 290 -20.41 3.78 6.68
C ARG A 290 -19.95 3.02 5.42
N LYS A 291 -20.58 3.23 4.25
CA LYS A 291 -20.24 2.51 3.01
C LYS A 291 -19.71 3.42 1.89
N SER A 292 -19.43 4.69 2.15
CA SER A 292 -19.03 5.60 1.08
C SER A 292 -18.09 6.70 1.54
N ILE A 293 -17.28 7.17 0.61
CA ILE A 293 -16.41 8.33 0.76
C ILE A 293 -16.79 9.30 -0.34
N GLU A 294 -16.98 10.56 0.02
CA GLU A 294 -17.22 11.63 -0.93
C GLU A 294 -16.07 12.62 -0.90
N PHE A 295 -15.52 12.87 -2.08
CA PHE A 295 -14.50 13.87 -2.35
C PHE A 295 -15.17 15.09 -2.99
N SER A 296 -14.80 16.28 -2.56
CA SER A 296 -15.27 17.51 -3.20
C SER A 296 -14.19 18.57 -3.16
N LYS A 297 -14.28 19.56 -4.05
CA LYS A 297 -13.43 20.75 -3.96
C LYS A 297 -13.74 21.53 -2.68
N SER A 298 -12.72 22.13 -2.07
CA SER A 298 -12.91 23.19 -1.08
C SER A 298 -13.24 24.52 -1.75
N ASP A 299 -13.73 25.47 -0.97
CA ASP A 299 -14.05 26.82 -1.47
C ASP A 299 -12.80 27.56 -1.96
N THR A 300 -11.62 27.16 -1.47
CA THR A 300 -10.31 27.70 -1.83
C THR A 300 -9.54 26.80 -2.80
N CYS A 301 -10.21 25.83 -3.42
CA CYS A 301 -9.56 24.87 -4.31
C CYS A 301 -8.93 25.55 -5.53
N LEU A 302 -7.60 25.45 -5.64
CA LEU A 302 -6.81 26.01 -6.75
C LEU A 302 -6.45 24.96 -7.81
N ILE A 303 -6.77 23.70 -7.56
CA ILE A 303 -6.40 22.57 -8.42
C ILE A 303 -7.56 22.17 -9.33
N ASP A 304 -7.23 21.67 -10.51
CA ASP A 304 -8.21 21.06 -11.41
C ASP A 304 -8.70 19.72 -10.83
N PHE A 305 -9.84 19.76 -10.13
CA PHE A 305 -10.45 18.59 -9.51
C PHE A 305 -10.86 17.52 -10.54
N GLY A 306 -11.06 17.89 -11.81
CA GLY A 306 -11.35 16.96 -12.90
C GLY A 306 -10.28 15.88 -13.07
N VAL A 307 -9.04 16.18 -12.67
CA VAL A 307 -7.94 15.20 -12.64
C VAL A 307 -8.27 14.02 -11.71
N LEU A 308 -8.80 14.26 -10.51
CA LEU A 308 -9.21 13.17 -9.62
C LEU A 308 -10.42 12.41 -10.14
N VAL A 309 -11.37 13.12 -10.76
CA VAL A 309 -12.55 12.48 -11.38
C VAL A 309 -12.11 11.51 -12.47
N SER A 310 -11.16 11.88 -13.33
CA SER A 310 -10.64 10.99 -14.39
C SER A 310 -10.02 9.70 -13.84
N ARG A 311 -9.46 9.73 -12.63
CA ARG A 311 -8.85 8.55 -12.00
C ARG A 311 -9.85 7.50 -11.56
N LEU A 312 -11.14 7.84 -11.51
CA LEU A 312 -12.21 6.86 -11.26
C LEU A 312 -12.25 5.76 -12.33
N GLU A 313 -11.77 6.05 -13.54
CA GLU A 313 -11.74 5.08 -14.65
C GLU A 313 -10.83 3.87 -14.35
N TYR A 314 -9.76 4.05 -13.56
CA TYR A 314 -8.86 2.95 -13.16
C TYR A 314 -9.57 1.85 -12.35
N PHE A 315 -10.73 2.14 -11.77
CA PHE A 315 -11.52 1.16 -11.04
C PHE A 315 -12.44 0.32 -11.92
N ASN A 316 -12.70 0.74 -13.16
CA ASN A 316 -13.75 0.16 -13.99
C ASN A 316 -13.56 -1.32 -14.27
N ASP A 317 -12.33 -1.82 -14.31
CA ASP A 317 -12.07 -3.23 -14.57
C ASP A 317 -11.43 -3.95 -13.37
N TRP A 318 -11.16 -3.24 -12.28
CA TRP A 318 -10.26 -3.74 -11.24
C TRP A 318 -10.95 -4.06 -9.91
N ILE A 319 -11.65 -3.08 -9.32
CA ILE A 319 -12.31 -3.22 -8.01
C ILE A 319 -13.80 -2.88 -8.09
N ASP A 320 -14.62 -3.59 -7.32
CA ASP A 320 -16.08 -3.41 -7.35
C ASP A 320 -16.50 -2.24 -6.46
N ILE A 321 -16.54 -1.04 -7.05
CA ILE A 321 -17.08 0.18 -6.43
C ILE A 321 -18.21 0.74 -7.28
N LYS A 322 -19.12 1.50 -6.66
CA LYS A 322 -20.01 2.42 -7.37
C LYS A 322 -19.42 3.82 -7.30
N THR A 323 -19.38 4.52 -8.43
CA THR A 323 -19.01 5.93 -8.53
C THR A 323 -20.24 6.77 -8.85
N GLU A 324 -20.33 7.96 -8.24
CA GLU A 324 -21.34 8.97 -8.52
C GLU A 324 -20.61 10.30 -8.68
N ILE A 325 -20.66 10.92 -9.85
CA ILE A 325 -19.95 12.18 -10.13
C ILE A 325 -20.91 13.35 -9.97
N GLY A 326 -20.50 14.36 -9.21
CA GLY A 326 -21.27 15.58 -8.97
C GLY A 326 -21.26 16.54 -10.16
N HIS A 327 -22.13 17.55 -10.11
CA HIS A 327 -22.26 18.54 -11.16
C HIS A 327 -20.93 19.28 -11.43
N LEU A 328 -20.62 19.48 -12.72
CA LEU A 328 -19.39 20.13 -13.21
C LEU A 328 -18.09 19.49 -12.67
N ASN A 329 -18.10 18.19 -12.36
CA ASN A 329 -16.93 17.47 -11.86
C ASN A 329 -16.31 18.11 -10.61
N ASN A 330 -17.12 18.77 -9.76
CA ASN A 330 -16.63 19.42 -8.53
C ASN A 330 -16.62 18.50 -7.30
N SER A 331 -17.24 17.33 -7.43
CA SER A 331 -17.26 16.29 -6.41
C SER A 331 -17.45 14.92 -7.04
N PHE A 332 -17.11 13.87 -6.31
CA PHE A 332 -17.53 12.52 -6.61
C PHE A 332 -17.65 11.72 -5.32
N LYS A 333 -18.49 10.68 -5.35
CA LYS A 333 -18.68 9.74 -4.26
C LYS A 333 -18.36 8.34 -4.73
N ILE A 334 -17.56 7.63 -3.95
CA ILE A 334 -17.33 6.20 -4.09
C ILE A 334 -18.14 5.45 -3.03
N THR A 335 -18.83 4.38 -3.43
CA THR A 335 -19.58 3.50 -2.52
C THR A 335 -19.05 2.07 -2.64
N PHE A 336 -18.70 1.48 -1.51
CA PHE A 336 -18.18 0.10 -1.44
C PHE A 336 -19.31 -0.90 -1.67
N LYS A 337 -19.05 -1.92 -2.47
CA LYS A 337 -19.99 -3.01 -2.76
C LYS A 337 -19.64 -4.30 -2.02
#